data_AF-A0A2N1PWF4-F1
#
_entry.id   AF-A0A2N1PWF4-F1
#
_cell.length_a   1.000
_cell.length_b   1.000
_cell.length_c   1.000
_cell.angle_alpha   90.00
_cell.angle_beta   90.00
_cell.angle_gamma   90.00
#
_symmetry.space_group_name_H-M   'P 1'
#
loop_
_entity.id
_entity.type
_entity.pdbx_description
1 polymer ?
#
loop_
_entity_poly.entity_id
_entity_poly.type
_entity_poly.pdbx_seq_one_letter_code
_entity_poly.pdbx_strand_id
1 'polypeptide(L)'
;MAKGDFSLELLPFGICTTSMYFTSLALCTKSEKVFHFIFPWAITGSLISLVVADLHYALPHFRYIPYFGNHGFFLLANLYFLIVLKYRFTYKNLLKSGLIIFIYSIVMIPINYLLDTNHLFLRELPEPAQPMFYWMGDVWVIGFMFSIFLLFHLIYAPLYLYNKKHPIELVKTV
;
A
#
# COMPACT_ATOMS: atom_id res chain seq x y z
N MET A 1 22.09 -8.59 4.83
CA MET A 1 22.36 -9.64 5.85
C MET A 1 21.04 -10.21 6.34
N ALA A 2 20.91 -11.54 6.45
CA ALA A 2 19.89 -12.21 7.26
C ALA A 2 20.57 -12.72 8.53
N LYS A 3 21.00 -11.79 9.39
CA LYS A 3 21.32 -12.13 10.78
C LYS A 3 19.99 -12.15 11.51
N GLY A 4 19.73 -13.19 12.30
CA GLY A 4 18.55 -13.30 13.16
C GLY A 4 18.61 -12.31 14.32
N ASP A 5 18.77 -11.04 13.98
CA ASP A 5 18.80 -9.93 14.92
C ASP A 5 17.39 -9.34 15.02
N PHE A 6 16.96 -9.02 16.24
CA PHE A 6 15.63 -8.45 16.47
C PHE A 6 15.66 -6.96 16.11
N SER A 7 15.54 -6.65 14.82
CA SER A 7 15.36 -5.28 14.36
C SER A 7 13.91 -4.84 14.56
N LEU A 8 13.72 -3.69 15.21
CA LEU A 8 12.40 -3.04 15.33
C LEU A 8 11.84 -2.59 13.97
N GLU A 9 12.67 -2.55 12.93
CA GLU A 9 12.24 -2.31 11.55
C GLU A 9 11.44 -3.50 10.98
N LEU A 10 11.54 -4.69 11.58
CA LEU A 10 10.76 -5.86 11.19
C LEU A 10 9.34 -5.84 11.76
N LEU A 11 8.99 -4.86 12.61
CA LEU A 11 7.63 -4.70 13.09
C LEU A 11 6.67 -4.49 11.90
N PRO A 12 5.43 -4.98 11.99
CA PRO A 12 4.51 -5.04 10.86
C PRO A 12 3.85 -3.67 10.55
N PHE A 13 4.59 -2.57 10.67
CA PHE A 13 4.08 -1.22 10.46
C PHE A 13 4.26 -0.71 9.02
N GLY A 14 5.13 -1.33 8.22
CA GLY A 14 5.31 -0.97 6.81
C GLY A 14 4.04 -1.15 5.96
N ILE A 15 3.84 -0.29 4.95
CA ILE A 15 2.65 -0.30 4.08
C ILE A 15 2.39 -1.67 3.45
N CYS A 16 3.41 -2.32 2.88
CA CYS A 16 3.23 -3.62 2.22
C CYS A 16 2.83 -4.71 3.22
N THR A 17 3.45 -4.73 4.39
CA THR A 17 3.13 -5.68 5.47
C THR A 17 1.71 -5.48 5.99
N THR A 18 1.34 -4.23 6.30
CA THR A 18 -0.03 -3.86 6.69
C THR A 18 -1.03 -4.22 5.59
N SER A 19 -0.71 -3.95 4.32
CA SER A 19 -1.55 -4.32 3.17
C SER A 19 -1.76 -5.81 3.05
N MET A 20 -0.71 -6.61 3.25
CA MET A 20 -0.80 -8.06 3.27
C MET A 20 -1.76 -8.53 4.38
N TYR A 21 -1.57 -8.08 5.62
CA TYR A 21 -2.42 -8.49 6.74
C TYR A 21 -3.89 -8.11 6.57
N PHE A 22 -4.18 -6.86 6.17
CA PHE A 22 -5.55 -6.44 5.96
C PHE A 22 -6.18 -7.10 4.72
N THR A 23 -5.41 -7.41 3.69
CA THR A 23 -5.89 -8.20 2.55
C THR A 23 -6.23 -9.62 2.99
N SER A 24 -5.37 -10.27 3.78
CA SER A 24 -5.66 -11.58 4.37
C SER A 24 -6.91 -11.54 5.26
N LEU A 25 -7.05 -10.51 6.09
CA LEU A 25 -8.25 -10.30 6.91
C LEU A 25 -9.50 -10.16 6.03
N ALA A 26 -9.43 -9.37 4.96
CA ALA A 26 -10.53 -9.22 4.01
C ALA A 26 -10.89 -10.55 3.32
N LEU A 27 -9.91 -11.41 3.02
CA LEU A 27 -10.15 -12.73 2.42
C LEU A 27 -10.88 -13.65 3.40
N CYS A 28 -10.41 -13.70 4.65
CA CYS A 28 -11.01 -14.54 5.69
C CYS A 28 -12.43 -14.08 6.06
N THR A 29 -12.64 -12.77 6.16
CA THR A 29 -13.93 -12.19 6.62
C THR A 29 -14.90 -11.85 5.49
N LYS A 30 -14.43 -11.82 4.24
CA LYS A 30 -15.17 -11.30 3.07
C LYS A 30 -15.72 -9.88 3.33
N SER A 31 -14.95 -9.06 4.04
CA SER A 31 -15.37 -7.72 4.45
C SER A 31 -15.08 -6.70 3.35
N GLU A 32 -16.14 -6.24 2.68
CA GLU A 32 -16.04 -5.17 1.68
C GLU A 32 -15.53 -3.85 2.31
N LYS A 33 -15.79 -3.62 3.60
CA LYS A 33 -15.26 -2.45 4.33
C LYS A 33 -13.73 -2.50 4.43
N VAL A 34 -13.15 -3.66 4.75
CA VAL A 34 -11.69 -3.81 4.83
C VAL A 34 -11.07 -3.67 3.44
N PHE A 35 -11.71 -4.25 2.41
CA PHE A 35 -11.32 -4.04 1.02
C PHE A 35 -11.31 -2.56 0.63
N HIS A 36 -12.39 -1.81 0.88
CA HIS A 36 -12.48 -0.38 0.56
C HIS A 36 -11.39 0.46 1.22
N PHE A 37 -10.93 0.03 2.39
CA PHE A 37 -9.82 0.65 3.07
C PHE A 37 -8.48 0.27 2.41
N ILE A 38 -8.18 -1.01 2.25
CA ILE A 38 -6.83 -1.44 1.91
C ILE A 38 -6.51 -1.44 0.41
N PHE A 39 -7.54 -1.48 -0.44
CA PHE A 39 -7.39 -1.68 -1.89
C PHE A 39 -6.35 -0.79 -2.56
N PRO A 40 -6.38 0.56 -2.43
CA PRO A 40 -5.40 1.39 -3.12
C PRO A 40 -3.98 1.22 -2.54
N TRP A 41 -3.84 0.90 -1.25
CA TRP A 41 -2.52 0.65 -0.65
C TRP A 41 -1.91 -0.64 -1.19
N ALA A 42 -2.72 -1.69 -1.21
CA ALA A 42 -2.32 -3.01 -1.69
C ALA A 42 -2.01 -2.99 -3.19
N ILE A 43 -2.87 -2.42 -4.03
CA ILE A 43 -2.63 -2.36 -5.47
C ILE A 43 -1.40 -1.51 -5.80
N THR A 44 -1.30 -0.29 -5.26
CA THR A 44 -0.15 0.58 -5.54
C THR A 44 1.15 -0.04 -5.02
N GLY A 45 1.17 -0.51 -3.76
CA GLY A 45 2.36 -1.07 -3.13
C GLY A 45 2.86 -2.36 -3.80
N SER A 46 1.96 -3.27 -4.16
CA SER A 46 2.35 -4.49 -4.88
C SER A 46 2.91 -4.18 -6.26
N LEU A 47 2.25 -3.32 -7.05
CA LEU A 47 2.70 -3.00 -8.39
C LEU A 47 4.10 -2.36 -8.38
N ILE A 48 4.35 -1.41 -7.49
CA ILE A 48 5.68 -0.80 -7.35
C ILE A 48 6.70 -1.84 -6.92
N SER A 49 6.39 -2.67 -5.92
CA SER A 49 7.34 -3.68 -5.42
C SER A 49 7.65 -4.77 -6.46
N LEU A 50 6.70 -5.10 -7.32
CA LEU A 50 6.90 -6.09 -8.39
C LEU A 50 7.68 -5.52 -9.58
N VAL A 51 7.60 -4.21 -9.83
CA VAL A 51 8.26 -3.54 -10.98
C VAL A 51 9.62 -2.97 -10.62
N VAL A 52 9.69 -2.21 -9.52
CA VAL A 52 10.92 -1.52 -9.07
C VAL A 52 11.77 -2.44 -8.18
N ALA A 53 11.12 -3.31 -7.41
CA ALA A 53 11.73 -4.31 -6.53
C ALA A 53 12.90 -3.78 -5.67
N ASP A 54 12.61 -3.47 -4.41
CA ASP A 54 13.64 -3.16 -3.41
C ASP A 54 14.25 -4.46 -2.82
N LEU A 55 14.82 -5.29 -3.69
CA LEU A 55 15.41 -6.57 -3.33
C LEU A 55 16.69 -6.85 -4.11
N HIS A 56 17.80 -6.95 -3.38
CA HIS A 56 19.15 -7.22 -3.92
C HIS A 56 19.41 -8.69 -4.28
N TYR A 57 18.40 -9.55 -4.21
CA TYR A 57 18.54 -10.99 -4.40
C TYR A 57 17.76 -11.42 -5.64
N ALA A 58 18.36 -12.26 -6.49
CA ALA A 58 17.72 -12.88 -7.65
C ALA A 58 17.36 -14.36 -7.39
N LEU A 59 16.65 -15.00 -8.31
CA LEU A 59 16.45 -16.45 -8.29
C LEU A 59 17.82 -17.17 -8.28
N PRO A 60 17.97 -18.27 -7.50
CA PRO A 60 16.98 -18.98 -6.68
C PRO A 60 17.01 -18.60 -5.19
N HIS A 61 17.45 -17.39 -4.82
CA HIS A 61 17.68 -17.03 -3.42
C HIS A 61 16.39 -17.08 -2.59
N PHE A 62 16.47 -17.62 -1.36
CA PHE A 62 15.30 -17.82 -0.49
C PHE A 62 14.48 -16.55 -0.24
N ARG A 63 15.11 -15.36 -0.18
CA ARG A 63 14.39 -14.08 0.00
C ARG A 63 13.63 -13.61 -1.25
N TYR A 64 14.00 -14.07 -2.44
CA TYR A 64 13.32 -13.70 -3.68
C TYR A 64 11.88 -14.22 -3.69
N ILE A 65 11.69 -15.50 -3.38
CA ILE A 65 10.39 -16.17 -3.45
C ILE A 65 9.32 -15.52 -2.55
N PRO A 66 9.52 -15.30 -1.24
CA PRO A 66 8.52 -14.67 -0.39
C PRO A 66 8.35 -13.18 -0.70
N TYR A 67 9.38 -12.48 -1.20
CA TYR A 67 9.22 -11.09 -1.63
C TYR A 67 8.22 -10.99 -2.80
N PHE A 68 8.52 -11.63 -3.92
CA PHE A 68 7.63 -11.57 -5.09
C PHE A 68 6.32 -12.34 -4.87
N GLY A 69 6.37 -13.45 -4.12
CA GLY A 69 5.21 -14.25 -3.76
C GLY A 69 4.21 -13.45 -2.92
N ASN A 70 4.64 -12.82 -1.83
CA ASN A 70 3.72 -12.06 -0.98
C ASN A 70 3.11 -10.88 -1.73
N HIS A 71 3.91 -10.10 -2.45
CA HIS A 71 3.41 -8.97 -3.24
C HIS A 71 2.47 -9.41 -4.37
N GLY A 72 2.77 -10.54 -5.03
CA GLY A 72 1.89 -11.17 -5.99
C GLY A 72 0.57 -11.65 -5.38
N PHE A 73 0.61 -12.31 -4.22
CA PHE A 73 -0.58 -12.85 -3.58
C PHE A 73 -1.57 -11.78 -3.14
N PHE A 74 -1.11 -10.73 -2.45
CA PHE A 74 -2.05 -9.69 -2.04
C PHE A 74 -2.51 -8.82 -3.21
N LEU A 75 -1.73 -8.68 -4.27
CA LEU A 75 -2.21 -8.10 -5.55
C LEU A 75 -3.36 -8.92 -6.12
N LEU A 76 -3.13 -10.23 -6.31
CA LEU A 76 -4.13 -11.15 -6.86
C LEU A 76 -5.39 -11.21 -6.00
N ALA A 77 -5.26 -11.19 -4.68
CA ALA A 77 -6.40 -11.15 -3.76
C ALA A 77 -7.24 -9.87 -3.94
N ASN A 78 -6.61 -8.71 -4.10
CA ASN A 78 -7.34 -7.45 -4.34
C ASN A 78 -8.00 -7.42 -5.73
N LEU A 79 -7.35 -7.99 -6.74
CA LEU A 79 -7.97 -8.19 -8.06
C LEU A 79 -9.14 -9.20 -7.99
N TYR A 80 -9.03 -10.24 -7.18
CA TYR A 80 -10.11 -11.20 -6.95
C TYR A 80 -11.35 -10.53 -6.34
N PHE A 81 -11.17 -9.67 -5.34
CA PHE A 81 -12.29 -8.88 -4.79
C PHE A 81 -12.99 -8.02 -5.84
N LEU A 82 -12.20 -7.33 -6.67
CA LEU A 82 -12.72 -6.43 -7.69
C LEU A 82 -13.40 -7.18 -8.85
N ILE A 83 -12.75 -8.23 -9.36
CA ILE A 83 -13.14 -8.90 -10.62
C ILE A 83 -14.09 -10.07 -10.37
N VAL A 84 -13.84 -10.88 -9.35
CA VAL A 84 -14.62 -12.10 -9.08
C VAL A 84 -15.74 -11.81 -8.09
N LEU A 85 -15.44 -11.19 -6.95
CA LEU A 85 -16.48 -10.84 -5.96
C LEU A 85 -17.26 -9.56 -6.32
N LYS A 86 -16.84 -8.85 -7.38
CA LYS A 86 -17.50 -7.65 -7.91
C LYS A 86 -17.65 -6.52 -6.88
N TYR A 87 -16.75 -6.42 -5.90
CA TYR A 87 -16.76 -5.32 -4.93
C TYR A 87 -16.56 -3.97 -5.63
N ARG A 88 -17.28 -2.95 -5.16
CA ARG A 88 -17.39 -1.68 -5.88
C ARG A 88 -16.61 -0.57 -5.19
N PHE A 89 -15.46 -0.25 -5.75
CA PHE A 89 -14.60 0.80 -5.22
C PHE A 89 -15.00 2.19 -5.76
N THR A 90 -15.46 3.08 -4.88
CA THR A 90 -15.89 4.46 -5.21
C THR A 90 -14.80 5.50 -4.93
N TYR A 91 -14.96 6.71 -5.48
CA TYR A 91 -14.09 7.84 -5.12
C TYR A 91 -14.14 8.19 -3.64
N LYS A 92 -15.32 8.05 -3.01
CA LYS A 92 -15.47 8.20 -1.56
C LYS A 92 -14.61 7.19 -0.79
N ASN A 93 -14.49 5.96 -1.28
CA ASN A 93 -13.61 4.95 -0.69
C ASN A 93 -12.14 5.34 -0.87
N LEU A 94 -11.75 5.86 -2.04
CA LEU A 94 -10.40 6.38 -2.29
C LEU A 94 -10.02 7.46 -1.28
N LEU A 95 -10.87 8.48 -1.11
CA LEU A 95 -10.61 9.58 -0.17
C LEU A 95 -10.58 9.11 1.28
N LYS A 96 -11.46 8.19 1.68
CA LYS A 96 -11.43 7.59 3.02
C LYS A 96 -10.14 6.83 3.26
N SER A 97 -9.73 5.98 2.31
CA SER A 97 -8.48 5.22 2.39
C SER A 97 -7.25 6.15 2.42
N GLY A 98 -7.25 7.21 1.60
CA GLY A 98 -6.22 8.26 1.61
C GLY A 98 -6.16 9.03 2.93
N LEU A 99 -7.30 9.34 3.53
CA LEU A 99 -7.33 9.97 4.85
C LEU A 99 -6.79 9.04 5.94
N ILE A 100 -7.10 7.73 5.86
CA ILE A 100 -6.59 6.77 6.84
C ILE A 100 -5.08 6.63 6.72
N ILE A 101 -4.50 6.58 5.51
CA ILE A 101 -3.03 6.49 5.39
C ILE A 101 -2.37 7.76 5.88
N PHE A 102 -2.98 8.91 5.63
CA PHE A 102 -2.49 10.19 6.14
C PHE A 102 -2.45 10.24 7.67
N ILE A 103 -3.56 9.84 8.32
CA ILE A 103 -3.63 9.73 9.78
C ILE A 103 -2.60 8.70 10.29
N TYR A 104 -2.49 7.55 9.62
CA TYR A 104 -1.54 6.52 9.98
C TYR A 104 -0.10 7.02 9.91
N SER A 105 0.26 7.78 8.87
CA SER A 105 1.56 8.42 8.75
C SER A 105 1.82 9.41 9.90
N ILE A 106 0.85 10.25 10.26
CA ILE A 106 0.99 11.18 11.40
C ILE A 106 1.28 10.43 12.70
N VAL A 107 0.57 9.31 12.95
CA VAL A 107 0.79 8.47 14.14
C VAL A 107 2.16 7.77 14.10
N MET A 108 2.62 7.37 12.91
CA MET A 108 3.89 6.69 12.76
C MET A 108 5.11 7.61 12.91
N ILE A 109 4.98 8.92 12.70
CA ILE A 109 6.07 9.88 12.94
C ILE A 109 6.65 9.74 14.36
N PRO A 110 5.88 9.96 15.45
CA PRO A 110 6.42 9.83 16.80
C PRO A 110 6.87 8.39 17.12
N ILE A 111 6.18 7.36 16.60
CA ILE A 111 6.59 5.96 16.80
C ILE A 111 7.97 5.70 16.20
N ASN A 112 8.23 6.20 14.98
CA ASN A 112 9.51 6.07 14.33
C ASN A 112 10.65 6.77 15.09
N TYR A 113 10.37 7.92 15.72
CA TYR A 113 11.34 8.57 16.60
C TYR A 113 11.58 7.79 17.89
N LEU A 114 10.53 7.24 18.50
CA LEU A 114 10.63 6.47 19.75
C LEU A 114 11.36 5.13 19.57
N LEU A 115 11.15 4.46 18.45
CA LEU A 115 11.72 3.14 18.17
C LEU A 115 13.03 3.19 17.37
N ASP A 116 13.47 4.39 16.99
CA ASP A 116 14.56 4.64 16.07
C ASP A 116 14.44 3.85 14.74
N THR A 117 13.24 3.84 14.14
CA THR A 117 12.93 3.09 12.90
C THR A 117 12.50 4.02 11.76
N ASN A 118 12.47 3.52 10.52
CA ASN A 118 11.98 4.26 9.35
C ASN A 118 10.75 3.60 8.67
N HIS A 119 9.72 3.24 9.46
CA HIS A 119 8.48 2.71 8.90
C HIS A 119 7.78 3.75 8.03
N LEU A 120 7.14 3.30 6.95
CA LEU A 120 6.46 4.16 5.97
C LEU A 120 7.37 5.16 5.24
N PHE A 121 8.70 5.07 5.42
CA PHE A 121 9.66 6.00 4.85
C PHE A 121 9.36 7.46 5.23
N LEU A 122 9.28 7.74 6.53
CA LEU A 122 8.94 9.06 7.07
C LEU A 122 10.12 9.79 7.74
N ARG A 123 11.19 9.07 8.11
CA ARG A 123 12.40 9.65 8.72
C ARG A 123 13.54 9.78 7.73
N GLU A 124 13.64 8.86 6.79
CA GLU A 124 14.72 8.82 5.80
C GLU A 124 14.17 8.42 4.42
N LEU A 125 14.69 9.08 3.38
CA LEU A 125 14.33 8.82 1.99
C LEU A 125 14.98 7.50 1.53
N PRO A 126 14.19 6.49 1.12
CA PRO A 126 14.75 5.20 0.75
C PRO A 126 15.56 5.30 -0.54
N GLU A 127 16.62 4.50 -0.64
CA GLU A 127 17.55 4.48 -1.78
C GLU A 127 16.83 4.42 -3.14
N PRO A 128 15.85 3.52 -3.36
CA PRO A 128 15.16 3.44 -4.65
C PRO A 128 14.35 4.70 -5.01
N ALA A 129 14.00 5.53 -4.02
CA ALA A 129 13.22 6.75 -4.21
C ALA A 129 14.12 8.00 -4.34
N GLN A 130 15.42 7.91 -4.03
CA GLN A 130 16.33 9.05 -4.11
C GLN A 130 16.33 9.77 -5.46
N PRO A 131 16.37 9.08 -6.63
CA PRO A 131 16.37 9.75 -7.93
C PRO A 131 15.15 10.67 -8.16
N MET A 132 14.04 10.42 -7.46
CA MET A 132 12.80 11.18 -7.61
C MET A 132 12.69 12.37 -6.65
N PHE A 133 13.24 12.26 -5.44
CA PHE A 133 12.95 13.21 -4.36
C PHE A 133 14.19 13.88 -3.74
N TYR A 134 15.41 13.45 -4.07
CA TYR A 134 16.63 14.01 -3.48
C TYR A 134 16.76 15.53 -3.66
N TRP A 135 16.34 16.05 -4.82
CA TRP A 135 16.38 17.49 -5.16
C TRP A 135 15.48 18.36 -4.26
N MET A 136 14.56 17.76 -3.51
CA MET A 136 13.64 18.48 -2.62
C MET A 136 14.26 18.80 -1.25
N GLY A 137 15.44 18.27 -0.91
CA GLY A 137 16.04 18.48 0.41
C GLY A 137 15.10 18.07 1.54
N ASP A 138 15.06 18.83 2.64
CA ASP A 138 14.30 18.49 3.86
C ASP A 138 12.77 18.36 3.66
N VAL A 139 12.23 18.85 2.54
CA VAL A 139 10.80 18.75 2.23
C VAL A 139 10.45 17.55 1.35
N TRP A 140 11.39 16.63 1.10
CA TRP A 140 11.19 15.42 0.29
C TRP A 140 9.96 14.61 0.73
N VAL A 141 9.68 14.53 2.03
CA VAL A 141 8.56 13.75 2.57
C VAL A 141 7.20 14.26 2.08
N ILE A 142 7.07 15.57 1.85
CA ILE A 142 5.85 16.17 1.31
C ILE A 142 5.66 15.73 -0.14
N GLY A 143 6.74 15.77 -0.94
CA GLY A 143 6.73 15.27 -2.31
C GLY A 143 6.42 13.78 -2.40
N PHE A 144 7.00 13.00 -1.49
CA PHE A 144 6.75 11.57 -1.37
C PHE A 144 5.28 11.28 -1.06
N MET A 145 4.70 11.94 -0.06
CA MET A 145 3.27 11.81 0.27
C MET A 145 2.35 12.25 -0.87
N PHE A 146 2.71 13.33 -1.57
CA PHE A 146 1.98 13.78 -2.74
C PHE A 146 2.04 12.77 -3.90
N SER A 147 3.19 12.13 -4.11
CA SER A 147 3.32 11.07 -5.12
C SER A 147 2.42 9.87 -4.83
N ILE A 148 2.28 9.46 -3.56
CA ILE A 148 1.36 8.40 -3.14
C ILE A 148 -0.08 8.80 -3.46
N PHE A 149 -0.46 10.04 -3.15
CA PHE A 149 -1.78 10.56 -3.50
C PHE A 149 -2.04 10.50 -5.02
N LEU A 150 -1.07 10.89 -5.84
CA LEU A 150 -1.17 10.80 -7.30
C LEU A 150 -1.31 9.35 -7.78
N LEU A 151 -0.52 8.43 -7.22
CA LEU A 151 -0.57 7.01 -7.56
C LEU A 151 -1.93 6.40 -7.21
N PHE A 152 -2.51 6.77 -6.06
CA PHE A 152 -3.86 6.34 -5.68
C PHE A 152 -4.91 6.81 -6.71
N HIS A 153 -4.79 8.05 -7.19
CA HIS A 153 -5.67 8.58 -8.24
C HIS A 153 -5.44 7.90 -9.59
N LEU A 154 -4.20 7.57 -9.92
CA LEU A 154 -3.85 6.84 -11.14
C LEU A 154 -4.49 5.44 -11.13
N ILE A 155 -4.40 4.71 -10.02
CA ILE A 155 -5.06 3.41 -9.85
C ILE A 155 -6.59 3.54 -9.89
N TYR A 156 -7.14 4.63 -9.37
CA TYR A 156 -8.59 4.87 -9.41
C TYR A 156 -9.11 5.26 -10.80
N ALA A 157 -8.29 5.84 -11.68
CA ALA A 157 -8.71 6.31 -13.00
C ALA A 157 -9.46 5.25 -13.85
N PRO A 158 -8.96 4.02 -14.04
CA PRO A 158 -9.71 2.99 -14.77
C PRO A 158 -11.02 2.60 -14.06
N LEU A 159 -11.04 2.59 -12.73
CA LEU A 159 -12.24 2.29 -11.94
C LEU A 159 -13.29 3.39 -12.05
N TYR A 160 -12.87 4.65 -12.11
CA TYR A 160 -13.76 5.77 -12.37
C TYR A 160 -14.47 5.63 -13.71
N LEU A 161 -13.71 5.33 -14.78
CA LEU A 161 -14.28 5.10 -16.11
C LEU A 161 -15.26 3.91 -16.12
N TYR A 162 -14.92 2.84 -15.40
CA TYR A 162 -15.79 1.68 -15.24
C TYR A 162 -17.08 2.01 -14.48
N ASN A 163 -16.98 2.71 -13.35
CA ASN A 163 -18.12 3.14 -12.53
C ASN A 163 -19.01 4.16 -13.25
N LYS A 164 -18.46 4.96 -14.16
CA LYS A 164 -19.25 5.87 -15.01
C LYS A 164 -20.11 5.10 -16.02
N LYS A 165 -19.58 4.02 -16.61
CA LYS A 165 -20.31 3.16 -17.56
C LYS A 165 -21.30 2.22 -16.86
N HIS A 166 -20.97 1.78 -15.66
CA HIS A 166 -21.81 0.94 -14.83
C HIS A 166 -22.05 1.67 -13.51
N PRO A 167 -23.15 2.44 -13.37
CA PRO A 167 -23.45 3.13 -12.14
C PRO A 167 -23.52 2.17 -10.95
N ILE A 168 -23.04 2.60 -9.81
CA ILE A 168 -23.23 1.87 -8.55
C ILE A 168 -24.62 2.23 -8.06
N GLU A 169 -25.54 1.28 -8.05
CA GLU A 169 -26.84 1.46 -7.40
C GLU A 169 -26.58 1.66 -5.90
N LEU A 170 -26.63 2.93 -5.47
CA LEU A 170 -26.61 3.24 -4.06
C LEU A 170 -27.96 2.77 -3.51
N VAL A 171 -28.00 1.58 -2.93
CA VAL A 171 -29.09 1.19 -2.04
C VAL A 171 -29.11 2.26 -0.95
N LYS A 172 -30.07 3.17 -1.04
CA LYS A 172 -30.38 4.13 0.03
C LYS A 172 -30.74 3.27 1.23
N THR A 173 -29.79 3.10 2.14
CA THR A 173 -30.09 2.62 3.48
C THR A 173 -30.83 3.77 4.14
N VAL A 174 -32.16 3.63 4.17
CA VAL A 174 -33.10 4.47 4.94
C VAL A 174 -32.86 4.23 6.42
#